data_AF-A0A519TM68-F1
#
_entry.id   AF-A0A519TM68-F1
#
_cell.length_a   1.000
_cell.length_b   1.000
_cell.length_c   1.000
_cell.angle_alpha   90.00
_cell.angle_beta   90.00
_cell.angle_gamma   90.00
#
_symmetry.space_group_name_H-M   'P 1'
#
loop_
_entity.id
_entity.type
_entity.pdbx_description
1 polymer ?
#
loop_
_entity_poly.entity_id
_entity_poly.type
_entity_poly.pdbx_seq_one_letter_code
_entity_poly.pdbx_strand_id
1 'polypeptide(L)'
;MQNLTVAGRLLITAIVLIGIYFGIRYFTANRELAPATTTATTAPGAVRPSEAAASTATASGERVPFTYTAPELTGGRLRGVVELGASGFNSFIVRTDTQHNWKLEKAEFGNSLVMENMATDEDVRTGLKSYIAKMLDYGVSGRDIHFVVSSGALKAAGTQKIIRQLAALKYVVNTVTPEKEGVLGLRSVLPPSYAGKAFVVDIGSGNTKISWLAGGAPKSVESYGAKYFEKSTDDATVAADVK
;
A
#
# COMPACT_ATOMS: atom_id res chain seq x y z
N MET A 1 -30.67 22.42 16.90
CA MET A 1 -29.34 22.77 17.44
C MET A 1 -29.53 23.91 18.42
N GLN A 2 -29.28 23.69 19.72
CA GLN A 2 -29.34 24.78 20.71
C GLN A 2 -28.17 25.73 20.44
N ASN A 3 -28.48 26.97 20.07
CA ASN A 3 -27.47 27.98 19.79
C ASN A 3 -26.78 28.37 21.10
N LEU A 4 -25.50 28.00 21.25
CA LEU A 4 -24.69 28.47 22.38
C LEU A 4 -24.67 29.99 22.41
N THR A 5 -24.97 30.55 23.58
CA THR A 5 -24.89 31.98 23.85
C THR A 5 -23.46 32.48 23.63
N VAL A 6 -23.31 33.77 23.32
CA VAL A 6 -21.99 34.40 23.09
C VAL A 6 -21.06 34.17 24.28
N ALA A 7 -21.58 34.20 25.51
CA ALA A 7 -20.84 33.87 26.72
C ALA A 7 -20.32 32.41 26.75
N GLY A 8 -21.13 31.45 26.30
CA GLY A 8 -20.71 30.04 26.20
C GLY A 8 -19.61 29.83 25.17
N ARG A 9 -19.64 30.56 24.04
CA ARG A 9 -18.58 30.50 23.02
C ARG A 9 -17.26 31.08 23.53
N LEU A 10 -17.33 32.19 24.28
CA LEU A 10 -16.15 32.81 24.88
C LEU A 10 -15.50 31.91 25.95
N LEU A 11 -16.32 31.24 26.77
CA LEU A 11 -15.83 30.30 27.78
C LEU A 11 -15.09 29.10 27.15
N ILE A 12 -15.69 28.48 26.12
CA ILE A 12 -15.06 27.36 25.40
C ILE A 12 -13.75 27.80 24.74
N THR A 13 -13.74 28.98 24.13
CA THR A 13 -12.53 29.53 23.50
C THR A 13 -11.42 29.74 24.55
N ALA A 14 -11.75 30.26 25.73
CA ALA A 14 -10.78 30.43 26.81
C ALA A 14 -10.19 29.10 27.30
N ILE A 15 -11.03 28.06 27.44
CA ILE A 15 -10.59 26.73 27.86
C ILE A 15 -9.65 26.09 26.83
N VAL A 16 -9.95 26.21 25.53
CA VAL A 16 -9.10 25.69 24.46
C VAL A 16 -7.74 26.40 24.44
N LEU A 17 -7.72 27.72 24.59
CA LEU A 17 -6.48 28.49 24.63
C LEU A 17 -5.61 28.14 25.85
N ILE A 18 -6.23 27.92 27.01
CA ILE A 18 -5.54 27.44 28.22
C ILE A 18 -4.95 26.04 27.99
N GLY A 19 -5.72 25.12 27.38
CA GLY A 19 -5.26 23.77 27.06
C GLY A 19 -4.06 23.77 26.10
N ILE A 20 -4.09 24.60 25.05
CA ILE A 20 -2.97 24.76 24.11
C ILE A 20 -1.75 25.35 24.82
N TYR A 21 -1.94 26.37 25.65
CA TYR A 21 -0.84 27.00 26.40
C TYR A 21 -0.12 25.99 27.30
N PHE A 22 -0.86 25.22 28.11
CA PHE A 22 -0.26 24.21 28.98
C PHE A 22 0.33 23.02 28.20
N GLY A 23 -0.28 22.63 27.07
CA GLY A 23 0.25 21.60 26.18
C GLY A 23 1.61 21.97 25.59
N ILE A 24 1.75 23.20 25.07
CA ILE A 24 3.02 23.72 24.56
C ILE A 24 4.05 23.81 25.69
N ARG A 25 3.67 24.37 26.84
CA ARG A 25 4.57 24.56 27.99
C ARG A 25 5.06 23.24 28.58
N TYR A 26 4.24 22.19 28.54
CA TYR A 26 4.64 20.83 28.95
C TYR A 26 5.65 20.21 27.96
N PHE A 27 5.43 20.38 26.65
CA PHE A 27 6.33 19.84 25.63
C PHE A 27 7.64 20.61 25.49
N THR A 28 7.66 21.92 25.79
CA THR A 28 8.88 22.74 25.71
C THR A 28 9.69 22.74 27.01
N ALA A 29 9.06 22.59 28.18
CA ALA A 29 9.78 22.53 29.46
C ALA A 29 10.61 21.24 29.65
N ASN A 30 10.30 20.16 28.92
CA ASN A 30 11.06 18.90 28.96
C ASN A 30 12.15 18.79 27.86
N ARG A 31 12.46 19.90 27.17
CA ARG A 31 13.59 19.97 26.24
C ARG A 31 14.68 20.90 26.80
N GLU A 32 15.48 20.37 27.72
CA GLU A 32 16.85 20.85 27.84
C GLU A 32 17.59 20.47 26.54
N LEU A 33 18.02 21.47 25.77
CA LEU A 33 18.93 21.25 24.66
C LEU A 33 20.28 20.80 25.23
N ALA A 34 20.58 19.51 25.12
CA ALA A 34 21.91 18.99 25.38
C ALA A 34 22.91 19.57 24.35
N PRO A 35 24.07 20.09 24.77
CA PRO A 35 25.09 20.59 23.85
C PRO A 35 25.71 19.43 23.05
N ALA A 36 26.04 19.70 21.79
CA ALA A 36 26.70 18.74 20.91
C ALA A 36 28.13 18.46 21.40
N THR A 37 28.37 17.24 21.89
CA THR A 37 29.71 16.74 22.20
C THR A 37 30.23 15.91 21.04
N THR A 38 31.29 16.39 20.39
CA THR A 38 32.10 15.62 19.45
C THR A 38 33.04 14.72 20.25
N THR A 39 32.79 13.41 20.26
CA THR A 39 33.73 12.42 20.84
C THR A 39 34.15 11.45 19.75
N ALA A 40 35.44 11.49 19.40
CA ALA A 40 36.10 10.41 18.67
C ALA A 40 36.28 9.23 19.63
N THR A 41 35.72 8.07 19.29
CA THR A 41 35.91 6.83 20.06
C THR A 41 36.34 5.71 19.14
N THR A 42 37.57 5.25 19.36
CA THR A 42 38.20 4.05 18.83
C THR A 42 37.45 2.81 19.32
N ALA A 43 37.07 1.90 18.41
CA ALA A 43 36.37 0.66 18.76
C ALA A 43 37.34 -0.43 19.26
N PRO A 44 37.02 -1.19 20.32
CA PRO A 44 37.74 -2.40 20.71
C PRO A 44 37.33 -3.61 19.85
N GLY A 45 38.30 -4.47 19.55
CA GLY A 45 38.17 -5.61 18.65
C GLY A 45 37.12 -6.64 19.09
N ALA A 46 36.30 -7.07 18.12
CA ALA A 46 35.46 -8.25 18.21
C ALA A 46 36.05 -9.36 17.34
N VAL A 47 36.23 -10.53 17.93
CA VAL A 47 36.75 -11.75 17.30
C VAL A 47 35.74 -12.25 16.27
N ARG A 48 36.20 -12.42 15.02
CA ARG A 48 35.44 -12.92 13.87
C ARG A 48 35.40 -14.46 13.89
N PRO A 49 34.24 -15.13 13.78
CA PRO A 49 34.20 -16.56 13.50
C PRO A 49 34.70 -16.83 12.07
N SER A 50 35.47 -17.90 11.92
CA SER A 50 36.06 -18.38 10.66
C SER A 50 35.02 -18.50 9.54
N GLU A 51 35.19 -17.70 8.49
CA GLU A 51 34.41 -17.69 7.26
C GLU A 51 34.82 -18.90 6.41
N ALA A 52 33.92 -19.88 6.24
CA ALA A 52 34.08 -20.90 5.22
C ALA A 52 34.10 -20.22 3.85
N ALA A 53 35.13 -20.47 3.06
CA ALA A 53 35.37 -19.83 1.78
C ALA A 53 34.21 -20.11 0.81
N ALA A 54 33.29 -19.16 0.70
CA ALA A 54 32.40 -19.07 -0.45
C ALA A 54 33.24 -18.57 -1.63
N SER A 55 33.40 -19.40 -2.66
CA SER A 55 34.02 -19.03 -3.92
C SER A 55 33.21 -17.91 -4.58
N THR A 56 33.60 -16.66 -4.34
CA THR A 56 33.10 -15.49 -5.07
C THR A 56 33.70 -15.53 -6.46
N ALA A 57 32.97 -16.13 -7.40
CA ALA A 57 33.17 -15.86 -8.82
C ALA A 57 32.91 -14.36 -9.04
N THR A 58 33.97 -13.56 -9.06
CA THR A 58 33.90 -12.14 -9.44
C THR A 58 33.59 -12.09 -10.92
N ALA A 59 32.31 -11.99 -11.27
CA ALA A 59 31.91 -11.68 -12.64
C ALA A 59 32.37 -10.25 -12.95
N SER A 60 33.55 -10.11 -13.55
CA SER A 60 34.14 -8.85 -14.03
C SER A 60 33.47 -8.37 -15.32
N GLY A 61 32.14 -8.48 -15.41
CA GLY A 61 31.36 -8.01 -16.53
C GLY A 61 30.98 -6.55 -16.33
N GLU A 62 31.15 -5.74 -17.36
CA GLU A 62 30.59 -4.38 -17.40
C GLU A 62 29.08 -4.46 -17.14
N ARG A 63 28.62 -3.79 -16.07
CA ARG A 63 27.20 -3.83 -15.68
C ARG A 63 26.39 -3.02 -16.68
N VAL A 64 25.75 -3.69 -17.62
CA VAL A 64 24.85 -3.04 -18.58
C VAL A 64 23.71 -2.35 -17.81
N PRO A 65 23.49 -1.03 -17.98
CA PRO A 65 22.41 -0.33 -17.32
C PRO A 65 21.05 -0.83 -17.80
N PHE A 66 20.05 -0.83 -16.91
CA PHE A 66 18.67 -1.11 -17.30
C PHE A 66 18.07 0.12 -17.99
N THR A 67 17.93 0.06 -19.31
CA THR A 67 17.45 1.18 -20.15
C THR A 67 16.08 0.89 -20.78
N TYR A 68 15.17 0.28 -20.03
CA TYR A 68 13.81 0.03 -20.52
C TYR A 68 12.96 1.30 -20.51
N THR A 69 12.28 1.56 -21.61
CA THR A 69 11.25 2.61 -21.73
C THR A 69 9.92 1.93 -22.05
N ALA A 70 8.88 2.26 -21.27
CA ALA A 70 7.55 1.75 -21.53
C ALA A 70 7.00 2.33 -22.86
N PRO A 71 6.25 1.54 -23.65
CA PRO A 71 5.63 2.05 -24.87
C PRO A 71 4.62 3.15 -24.55
N GLU A 72 4.50 4.14 -25.45
CA GLU A 72 3.44 5.15 -25.36
C GLU A 72 2.07 4.50 -25.59
N LEU A 73 1.04 5.04 -24.94
CA LEU A 73 -0.32 4.57 -25.15
C LEU A 73 -0.85 5.05 -26.50
N THR A 74 -1.42 4.13 -27.27
CA THR A 74 -2.18 4.47 -28.48
C THR A 74 -3.66 4.61 -28.12
N GLY A 75 -4.07 5.84 -27.80
CA GLY A 75 -5.44 6.12 -27.36
C GLY A 75 -5.76 5.50 -25.99
N GLY A 76 -6.96 4.95 -25.84
CA GLY A 76 -7.34 4.17 -24.67
C GLY A 76 -8.44 4.78 -23.81
N ARG A 77 -8.98 3.95 -22.91
CA ARG A 77 -10.13 4.27 -22.06
C ARG A 77 -9.69 4.52 -20.62
N LEU A 78 -10.33 5.50 -19.98
CA LEU A 78 -10.21 5.74 -18.55
C LEU A 78 -10.92 4.63 -17.76
N ARG A 79 -10.22 4.07 -16.78
CA ARG A 79 -10.75 3.10 -15.82
C ARG A 79 -10.50 3.59 -14.41
N GLY A 80 -11.49 3.42 -13.56
CA GLY A 80 -11.40 3.70 -12.13
C GLY A 80 -11.11 2.41 -11.40
N VAL A 81 -10.14 2.44 -10.48
CA VAL A 81 -9.87 1.31 -9.59
C VAL A 81 -9.91 1.81 -8.16
N VAL A 82 -10.77 1.22 -7.35
CA VAL A 82 -10.77 1.42 -5.90
C VAL A 82 -10.23 0.14 -5.27
N GLU A 83 -9.05 0.23 -4.66
CA GLU A 83 -8.38 -0.87 -4.00
C GLU A 83 -8.68 -0.82 -2.49
N LEU A 84 -9.08 -1.98 -1.95
CA LEU A 84 -9.30 -2.20 -0.55
C LEU A 84 -8.12 -2.99 0.00
N GLY A 85 -7.25 -2.28 0.71
CA GLY A 85 -6.12 -2.83 1.44
C GLY A 85 -6.48 -3.11 2.90
N ALA A 86 -5.58 -3.78 3.62
CA ALA A 86 -5.75 -4.03 5.06
C ALA A 86 -5.77 -2.73 5.90
N SER A 87 -5.15 -1.66 5.39
CA SER A 87 -4.97 -0.39 6.11
C SER A 87 -5.87 0.74 5.62
N GLY A 88 -6.66 0.55 4.57
CA GLY A 88 -7.51 1.60 4.01
C GLY A 88 -7.84 1.40 2.54
N PHE A 89 -8.32 2.48 1.92
CA PHE A 89 -8.67 2.53 0.52
C PHE A 89 -7.65 3.34 -0.26
N ASN A 90 -7.28 2.84 -1.43
CA ASN A 90 -6.59 3.59 -2.45
C ASN A 90 -7.52 3.74 -3.66
N SER A 91 -7.38 4.84 -4.38
CA SER A 91 -8.15 5.05 -5.60
C SER A 91 -7.24 5.52 -6.72
N PHE A 92 -7.44 4.95 -7.90
CA PHE A 92 -6.63 5.18 -9.08
C PHE A 92 -7.53 5.45 -10.26
N ILE A 93 -7.08 6.34 -11.13
CA ILE A 93 -7.60 6.49 -12.48
C ILE A 93 -6.46 6.15 -13.42
N VAL A 94 -6.67 5.14 -14.25
CA VAL A 94 -5.70 4.68 -15.23
C VAL A 94 -6.28 4.79 -16.62
N ARG A 95 -5.45 5.17 -17.58
CA ARG A 95 -5.76 4.98 -19.00
C ARG A 95 -5.21 3.64 -19.44
N THR A 96 -6.00 2.85 -20.16
CA THR A 96 -5.58 1.57 -20.72
C THR A 96 -5.91 1.52 -22.21
N ASP A 97 -4.98 1.06 -23.03
CA ASP A 97 -5.20 0.80 -24.44
C ASP A 97 -5.65 -0.66 -24.70
N THR A 98 -5.81 -1.03 -25.97
CA THR A 98 -6.22 -2.37 -26.39
C THR A 98 -5.11 -3.42 -26.26
N GLN A 99 -3.86 -3.00 -26.12
CA GLN A 99 -2.70 -3.87 -25.87
C GLN A 99 -2.40 -4.03 -24.38
N HIS A 100 -3.26 -3.47 -23.51
CA HIS A 100 -3.09 -3.44 -22.06
C HIS A 100 -1.86 -2.65 -21.58
N ASN A 101 -1.31 -1.76 -22.41
CA ASN A 101 -0.43 -0.73 -21.88
C ASN A 101 -1.29 0.23 -21.04
N TRP A 102 -0.71 0.75 -19.97
CA TRP A 102 -1.43 1.59 -19.04
C TRP A 102 -0.60 2.79 -18.59
N LYS A 103 -1.31 3.87 -18.27
CA LYS A 103 -0.75 5.07 -17.65
C LYS A 103 -1.59 5.45 -16.45
N LEU A 104 -0.92 5.78 -15.36
CA LEU A 104 -1.55 6.39 -14.20
C LEU A 104 -1.90 7.85 -14.52
N GLU A 105 -3.19 8.18 -14.45
CA GLU A 105 -3.69 9.54 -14.67
C GLU A 105 -3.93 10.26 -13.35
N LYS A 106 -4.38 9.53 -12.32
CA LYS A 106 -4.56 10.06 -10.96
C LYS A 106 -4.43 8.95 -9.92
N ALA A 107 -3.89 9.28 -8.75
CA ALA A 107 -3.87 8.41 -7.57
C ALA A 107 -4.25 9.21 -6.31
N GLU A 108 -5.03 8.58 -5.43
CA GLU A 108 -5.29 9.05 -4.06
C GLU A 108 -5.02 7.87 -3.11
N PHE A 109 -4.07 8.04 -2.19
CA PHE A 109 -3.62 7.00 -1.27
C PHE A 109 -4.16 7.22 0.14
N GLY A 110 -4.28 6.13 0.91
CA GLY A 110 -4.33 6.21 2.36
C GLY A 110 -5.59 6.89 2.90
N ASN A 111 -6.68 6.90 2.13
CA ASN A 111 -7.94 7.33 2.68
C ASN A 111 -8.46 6.22 3.60
N SER A 112 -8.11 6.34 4.89
CA SER A 112 -8.43 5.39 5.95
C SER A 112 -9.93 5.44 6.26
N LEU A 113 -10.73 4.80 5.41
CA LEU A 113 -12.13 4.54 5.70
C LEU A 113 -12.28 3.36 6.69
N VAL A 114 -11.21 2.57 6.91
CA VAL A 114 -11.30 1.23 7.54
C VAL A 114 -11.00 1.23 9.04
N MET A 115 -10.14 2.11 9.56
CA MET A 115 -9.63 1.93 10.93
C MET A 115 -10.19 2.88 11.99
N GLU A 116 -10.66 4.09 11.66
CA GLU A 116 -11.03 5.04 12.73
C GLU A 116 -12.42 5.71 12.63
N ASN A 117 -13.12 5.77 11.48
CA ASN A 117 -14.33 6.63 11.39
C ASN A 117 -15.51 6.12 10.53
N MET A 118 -15.63 4.82 10.23
CA MET A 118 -16.83 4.27 9.56
C MET A 118 -17.51 3.21 10.41
N ALA A 119 -18.07 3.64 11.54
CA ALA A 119 -18.76 2.75 12.46
C ALA A 119 -20.03 2.16 11.82
N THR A 120 -20.71 2.89 10.92
CA THR A 120 -22.03 2.52 10.40
C THR A 120 -22.01 2.09 8.93
N ASP A 121 -23.08 1.43 8.47
CA ASP A 121 -23.24 1.12 7.04
C ASP A 121 -23.39 2.37 6.17
N GLU A 122 -23.91 3.47 6.75
CA GLU A 122 -24.13 4.73 6.05
C GLU A 122 -22.83 5.48 5.77
N ASP A 123 -21.89 5.45 6.70
CA ASP A 123 -20.57 6.06 6.53
C ASP A 123 -19.82 5.40 5.37
N VAL A 124 -19.85 4.06 5.33
CA VAL A 124 -19.27 3.26 4.24
C VAL A 124 -19.90 3.62 2.90
N ARG A 125 -21.23 3.66 2.84
CA ARG A 125 -21.96 4.00 1.61
C ARG A 125 -21.62 5.41 1.12
N THR A 126 -21.59 6.39 2.02
CA THR A 126 -21.33 7.79 1.70
C THR A 126 -19.89 7.99 1.23
N GLY A 127 -18.92 7.39 1.94
CA GLY A 127 -17.51 7.42 1.53
C GLY A 127 -17.30 6.81 0.15
N LEU A 128 -17.86 5.62 -0.10
CA LEU A 128 -17.77 4.96 -1.41
C LEU A 128 -18.38 5.82 -2.54
N LYS A 129 -19.55 6.41 -2.31
CA LYS A 129 -20.18 7.33 -3.28
C LYS A 129 -19.28 8.54 -3.59
N SER A 130 -18.54 9.06 -2.61
CA SER A 130 -17.60 10.16 -2.83
C SER A 130 -16.45 9.76 -3.77
N TYR A 131 -15.85 8.57 -3.61
CA TYR A 131 -14.82 8.08 -4.56
C TYR A 131 -15.35 7.92 -5.96
N ILE A 132 -16.53 7.31 -6.08
CA ILE A 132 -17.21 7.12 -7.35
C ILE A 132 -17.44 8.48 -8.03
N ALA A 133 -18.00 9.44 -7.29
CA ALA A 133 -18.27 10.79 -7.83
C ALA A 133 -16.99 11.43 -8.37
N LYS A 134 -15.89 11.42 -7.62
CA LYS A 134 -14.59 11.94 -8.09
C LYS A 134 -14.11 11.27 -9.38
N MET A 135 -14.32 9.96 -9.54
CA MET A 135 -13.96 9.25 -10.77
C MET A 135 -14.87 9.62 -11.95
N LEU A 136 -16.18 9.74 -11.70
CA LEU A 136 -17.15 10.17 -12.70
C LEU A 136 -16.86 11.60 -13.17
N ASP A 137 -16.54 12.51 -12.24
CA ASP A 137 -16.19 13.91 -12.52
C ASP A 137 -14.91 14.01 -13.36
N TYR A 138 -13.98 13.06 -13.19
CA TYR A 138 -12.78 12.96 -14.03
C TYR A 138 -13.09 12.41 -15.44
N GLY A 139 -14.27 11.84 -15.67
CA GLY A 139 -14.70 11.28 -16.96
C GLY A 139 -14.56 9.77 -17.08
N VAL A 140 -14.35 9.04 -15.96
CA VAL A 140 -14.42 7.57 -15.96
C VAL A 140 -15.88 7.14 -16.16
N SER A 141 -16.13 6.19 -17.07
CA SER A 141 -17.47 5.60 -17.17
C SER A 141 -17.79 4.80 -15.91
N GLY A 142 -18.99 4.95 -15.35
CA GLY A 142 -19.39 4.17 -14.16
C GLY A 142 -19.28 2.64 -14.35
N ARG A 143 -19.37 2.15 -15.60
CA ARG A 143 -19.18 0.72 -15.94
C ARG A 143 -17.72 0.27 -15.93
N ASP A 144 -16.78 1.20 -15.99
CA ASP A 144 -15.33 0.98 -15.96
C ASP A 144 -14.72 1.34 -14.59
N ILE A 145 -15.56 1.46 -13.54
CA ILE A 145 -15.11 1.57 -12.14
C ILE A 145 -15.12 0.16 -11.52
N HIS A 146 -13.96 -0.29 -11.08
CA HIS A 146 -13.75 -1.61 -10.49
C HIS A 146 -13.33 -1.50 -9.04
N PHE A 147 -13.93 -2.32 -8.18
CA PHE A 147 -13.49 -2.49 -6.80
C PHE A 147 -12.64 -3.75 -6.70
N VAL A 148 -11.47 -3.64 -6.08
CA VAL A 148 -10.53 -4.75 -5.90
C VAL A 148 -10.26 -4.92 -4.42
N VAL A 149 -10.47 -6.11 -3.90
CA VAL A 149 -10.23 -6.43 -2.49
C VAL A 149 -9.01 -7.34 -2.42
N SER A 150 -7.95 -6.82 -1.81
CA SER A 150 -6.70 -7.56 -1.63
C SER A 150 -6.87 -8.79 -0.74
N SER A 151 -6.00 -9.77 -0.94
CA SER A 151 -5.98 -10.99 -0.13
C SER A 151 -5.77 -10.71 1.37
N GLY A 152 -5.02 -9.65 1.69
CA GLY A 152 -4.84 -9.16 3.06
C GLY A 152 -6.12 -8.53 3.65
N ALA A 153 -6.83 -7.73 2.86
CA ALA A 153 -8.06 -7.06 3.33
C ALA A 153 -9.18 -8.05 3.65
N LEU A 154 -9.27 -9.18 2.92
CA LEU A 154 -10.28 -10.22 3.18
C LEU A 154 -10.22 -10.79 4.60
N LYS A 155 -9.04 -10.73 5.24
CA LYS A 155 -8.82 -11.23 6.61
C LYS A 155 -9.34 -10.26 7.68
N ALA A 156 -9.65 -9.01 7.35
CA ALA A 156 -10.14 -8.02 8.28
C ALA A 156 -11.68 -8.02 8.39
N ALA A 157 -12.21 -7.96 9.62
CA ALA A 157 -13.65 -8.05 9.89
C ALA A 157 -14.47 -6.93 9.22
N GLY A 158 -13.93 -5.72 9.13
CA GLY A 158 -14.59 -4.56 8.50
C GLY A 158 -14.80 -4.70 6.99
N THR A 159 -13.94 -5.46 6.30
CA THR A 159 -13.97 -5.60 4.84
C THR A 159 -15.24 -6.29 4.35
N GLN A 160 -15.76 -7.27 5.09
CA GLN A 160 -16.98 -7.99 4.70
C GLN A 160 -18.22 -7.08 4.66
N LYS A 161 -18.28 -6.08 5.56
CA LYS A 161 -19.34 -5.07 5.55
C LYS A 161 -19.26 -4.19 4.30
N ILE A 162 -18.05 -3.77 3.92
CA ILE A 162 -17.81 -2.96 2.72
C ILE A 162 -18.20 -3.74 1.45
N ILE A 163 -17.79 -5.00 1.34
CA ILE A 163 -18.15 -5.86 0.19
C ILE A 163 -19.66 -5.94 0.02
N ARG A 164 -20.42 -6.14 1.12
CA ARG A 164 -21.89 -6.18 1.08
C ARG A 164 -22.50 -4.86 0.61
N GLN A 165 -22.00 -3.72 1.09
CA GLN A 165 -22.51 -2.40 0.67
C GLN A 165 -22.21 -2.12 -0.82
N LEU A 166 -21.01 -2.46 -1.30
CA LEU A 166 -20.66 -2.34 -2.72
C LEU A 166 -21.55 -3.19 -3.63
N ALA A 167 -21.82 -4.43 -3.22
CA ALA A 167 -22.74 -5.32 -3.94
C ALA A 167 -24.18 -4.78 -3.95
N ALA A 168 -24.63 -4.18 -2.84
CA ALA A 168 -25.95 -3.52 -2.76
C ALA A 168 -26.06 -2.33 -3.72
N LEU A 169 -24.96 -1.61 -3.95
CA LEU A 169 -24.84 -0.52 -4.92
C LEU A 169 -24.65 -1.01 -6.37
N LYS A 170 -24.72 -2.33 -6.62
CA LYS A 170 -24.54 -2.97 -7.94
C LYS A 170 -23.16 -2.78 -8.57
N TYR A 171 -22.15 -2.49 -7.76
CA TYR A 171 -20.76 -2.46 -8.24
C TYR A 171 -20.16 -3.87 -8.26
N VAL A 172 -19.24 -4.07 -9.21
CA VAL A 172 -18.46 -5.31 -9.32
C VAL A 172 -17.33 -5.26 -8.30
N VAL A 173 -17.36 -6.17 -7.33
CA VAL A 173 -16.31 -6.36 -6.34
C VAL A 173 -15.48 -7.56 -6.72
N ASN A 174 -14.21 -7.34 -7.01
CA ASN A 174 -13.25 -8.39 -7.37
C ASN A 174 -12.45 -8.74 -6.12
N THR A 175 -12.77 -9.87 -5.51
CA THR A 175 -11.95 -10.43 -4.44
C THR A 175 -10.77 -11.19 -5.07
N VAL A 176 -9.57 -10.96 -4.56
CA VAL A 176 -8.35 -11.48 -5.17
C VAL A 176 -7.67 -12.43 -4.18
N THR A 177 -7.41 -13.66 -4.62
CA THR A 177 -6.56 -14.61 -3.87
C THR A 177 -5.10 -14.15 -3.96
N PRO A 178 -4.22 -14.55 -3.03
CA PRO A 178 -2.80 -14.21 -3.11
C PRO A 178 -2.16 -14.57 -4.46
N GLU A 179 -2.48 -15.74 -5.01
CA GLU A 179 -1.95 -16.20 -6.29
C GLU A 179 -2.45 -15.32 -7.43
N LYS A 180 -3.74 -14.97 -7.42
CA LYS A 180 -4.32 -14.09 -8.44
C LYS A 180 -3.71 -12.70 -8.38
N GLU A 181 -3.43 -12.18 -7.19
CA GLU A 181 -2.78 -10.89 -6.96
C GLU A 181 -1.37 -10.90 -7.55
N GLY A 182 -0.59 -11.96 -7.31
CA GLY A 182 0.72 -12.14 -7.92
C GLY A 182 0.67 -12.19 -9.45
N VAL A 183 -0.30 -12.92 -10.00
CA VAL A 183 -0.51 -12.97 -11.47
C VAL A 183 -0.91 -11.61 -12.04
N LEU A 184 -1.73 -10.83 -11.34
CA LEU A 184 -2.12 -9.48 -11.76
C LEU A 184 -0.92 -8.52 -11.71
N GLY A 185 -0.13 -8.58 -10.63
CA GLY A 185 1.12 -7.82 -10.49
C GLY A 185 2.12 -8.17 -11.58
N LEU A 186 2.30 -9.47 -11.88
CA LEU A 186 3.15 -9.93 -12.98
C LEU A 186 2.72 -9.32 -14.31
N ARG A 187 1.42 -9.39 -14.64
CA ARG A 187 0.88 -8.88 -15.90
C ARG A 187 0.93 -7.36 -16.02
N SER A 188 0.90 -6.63 -14.91
CA SER A 188 0.90 -5.16 -14.94
C SER A 188 2.29 -4.56 -15.10
N VAL A 189 3.34 -5.25 -14.63
CA VAL A 189 4.70 -4.69 -14.59
C VAL A 189 5.72 -5.40 -15.48
N LEU A 190 5.52 -6.68 -15.84
CA LEU A 190 6.50 -7.43 -16.62
C LEU A 190 6.43 -7.05 -18.10
N PRO A 191 7.47 -6.39 -18.67
CA PRO A 191 7.45 -6.11 -20.09
C PRO A 191 7.58 -7.40 -20.92
N PRO A 192 6.93 -7.51 -22.09
CA PRO A 192 7.02 -8.71 -22.92
C PRO A 192 8.45 -9.14 -23.27
N SER A 193 9.36 -8.18 -23.45
CA SER A 193 10.79 -8.43 -23.75
C SER A 193 11.57 -9.07 -22.59
N TYR A 194 10.99 -9.12 -21.39
CA TYR A 194 11.58 -9.73 -20.19
C TYR A 194 10.87 -11.02 -19.76
N ALA A 195 9.86 -11.47 -20.52
CA ALA A 195 9.00 -12.60 -20.19
C ALA A 195 9.75 -13.88 -19.77
N GLY A 196 10.89 -14.18 -20.39
CA GLY A 196 11.69 -15.38 -20.11
C GLY A 196 12.88 -15.20 -19.17
N LYS A 197 13.10 -14.00 -18.62
CA LYS A 197 14.32 -13.67 -17.85
C LYS A 197 14.09 -12.81 -16.61
N ALA A 198 12.83 -12.63 -16.22
CA ALA A 198 12.46 -11.85 -15.06
C ALA A 198 11.33 -12.50 -14.27
N PHE A 199 11.25 -12.12 -13.01
CA PHE A 199 10.18 -12.42 -12.09
C PHE A 199 9.82 -11.15 -11.33
N VAL A 200 8.64 -11.13 -10.72
CA VAL A 200 8.12 -10.01 -9.96
C VAL A 200 8.00 -10.43 -8.51
N VAL A 201 8.47 -9.57 -7.61
CA VAL A 201 8.31 -9.74 -6.16
C VAL A 201 7.49 -8.57 -5.64
N ASP A 202 6.34 -8.87 -5.07
CA ASP A 202 5.46 -7.90 -4.40
C ASP A 202 5.45 -8.19 -2.90
N ILE A 203 6.16 -7.36 -2.14
CA ILE A 203 6.30 -7.50 -0.69
C ILE A 203 5.18 -6.71 -0.02
N GLY A 204 4.08 -7.40 0.28
CA GLY A 204 2.98 -6.85 1.05
C GLY A 204 3.22 -6.92 2.56
N SER A 205 2.36 -6.26 3.34
CA SER A 205 2.37 -6.35 4.80
C SER A 205 2.07 -7.77 5.31
N GLY A 206 1.05 -8.41 4.73
CA GLY A 206 0.55 -9.71 5.18
C GLY A 206 1.22 -10.93 4.55
N ASN A 207 1.63 -10.83 3.28
CA ASN A 207 2.31 -11.86 2.51
C ASN A 207 3.19 -11.21 1.41
N THR A 208 4.17 -11.96 0.94
CA THR A 208 4.99 -11.64 -0.23
C THR A 208 4.55 -12.53 -1.39
N LYS A 209 4.51 -11.99 -2.61
CA LYS A 209 4.15 -12.75 -3.82
C LYS A 209 5.34 -12.76 -4.76
N ILE A 210 5.70 -13.95 -5.23
CA ILE A 210 6.79 -14.14 -6.19
C ILE A 210 6.17 -14.76 -7.44
N SER A 211 6.23 -14.06 -8.56
CA SER A 211 5.54 -14.44 -9.80
C SER A 211 6.45 -14.41 -11.02
N TRP A 212 6.28 -15.37 -11.93
CA TRP A 212 7.07 -15.48 -13.16
C TRP A 212 6.27 -16.19 -14.26
N LEU A 213 6.77 -16.16 -15.50
CA LEU A 213 6.21 -16.97 -16.59
C LEU A 213 6.97 -18.30 -16.68
N ALA A 214 6.25 -19.41 -16.48
CA ALA A 214 6.76 -20.76 -16.70
C ALA A 214 6.16 -21.31 -17.99
N GLY A 215 6.97 -21.43 -19.05
CA GLY A 215 6.48 -21.86 -20.37
C GLY A 215 5.41 -20.95 -20.95
N GLY A 216 5.49 -19.63 -20.68
CA GLY A 216 4.50 -18.64 -21.11
C GLY A 216 3.24 -18.54 -20.24
N ALA A 217 3.04 -19.48 -19.30
CA ALA A 217 1.94 -19.43 -18.34
C ALA A 217 2.40 -18.74 -17.03
N PRO A 218 1.59 -17.85 -16.45
CA PRO A 218 1.94 -17.21 -15.19
C PRO A 218 1.89 -18.22 -14.04
N LYS A 219 2.94 -18.21 -13.21
CA LYS A 219 3.00 -18.89 -11.92
C LYS A 219 3.21 -17.84 -10.82
N SER A 220 2.63 -18.11 -9.65
CA SER A 220 2.83 -17.32 -8.45
C SER A 220 2.92 -18.25 -7.26
N VAL A 221 3.83 -17.93 -6.34
CA VAL A 221 3.90 -18.50 -4.99
C VAL A 221 3.77 -17.36 -3.98
N GLU A 222 3.38 -17.68 -2.75
CA GLU A 222 3.34 -16.74 -1.65
C GLU A 222 4.26 -17.16 -0.51
N SER A 223 4.71 -16.18 0.28
CA SER A 223 5.46 -16.36 1.52
C SER A 223 5.08 -15.24 2.50
N TYR A 224 5.80 -15.15 3.62
CA TYR A 224 5.59 -14.14 4.66
C TYR A 224 5.76 -12.71 4.14
N GLY A 225 4.91 -11.80 4.62
CA GLY A 225 4.98 -10.37 4.31
C GLY A 225 5.87 -9.61 5.28
N ALA A 226 6.12 -8.32 5.00
CA ALA A 226 7.06 -7.49 5.78
C ALA A 226 6.72 -7.32 7.27
N LYS A 227 5.49 -7.66 7.69
CA LYS A 227 5.01 -7.50 9.07
C LYS A 227 4.77 -8.83 9.78
N TYR A 228 5.45 -9.90 9.40
CA TYR A 228 5.32 -11.20 10.08
C TYR A 228 5.63 -11.13 11.58
N PHE A 229 6.51 -10.22 12.00
CA PHE A 229 6.89 -10.01 13.40
C PHE A 229 5.71 -9.52 14.26
N GLU A 230 4.74 -8.79 13.69
CA GLU A 230 3.52 -8.37 14.40
C GLU A 230 2.65 -9.58 14.81
N LYS A 231 2.90 -10.75 14.19
CA LYS A 231 2.24 -12.03 14.50
C LYS A 231 3.15 -12.98 15.31
N SER A 232 4.23 -12.47 15.90
CA SER A 232 5.20 -13.27 16.66
C SER A 232 5.80 -14.44 15.87
N THR A 233 5.93 -14.31 14.55
CA THR A 233 6.62 -15.30 13.72
C THR A 233 8.13 -15.07 13.79
N ASP A 234 8.90 -16.13 14.06
CA ASP A 234 10.36 -16.07 14.19
C ASP A 234 11.07 -15.94 12.83
N ASP A 235 12.14 -15.15 12.76
CA ASP A 235 12.96 -14.95 11.55
C ASP A 235 13.47 -16.27 10.97
N ALA A 236 13.83 -17.25 11.81
CA ALA A 236 14.28 -18.57 11.37
C ALA A 236 13.18 -19.35 10.66
N THR A 237 11.92 -19.17 11.08
CA THR A 237 10.76 -19.77 10.39
C THR A 237 10.61 -19.18 8.99
N VAL A 238 10.67 -17.85 8.89
CA VAL A 238 10.57 -17.16 7.59
C VAL A 238 11.72 -17.53 6.67
N ALA A 239 12.95 -17.57 7.20
CA ALA A 239 14.14 -17.94 6.42
C ALA A 239 14.12 -19.39 5.95
N ALA A 240 13.47 -20.30 6.68
CA ALA A 240 13.32 -21.70 6.26
C ALA A 240 12.28 -21.89 5.16
N ASP A 241 11.23 -21.07 5.12
CA ASP A 241 10.17 -21.11 4.11
C ASP A 241 10.65 -20.66 2.72
N VAL A 242 11.59 -19.71 2.68
CA VAL A 242 12.08 -19.10 1.42
C VAL A 242 13.27 -19.85 0.79
N LYS A 243 13.89 -20.77 1.53
CA LYS A 243 15.12 -21.48 1.12
C LYS A 243 14.91 -22.55 0.06
#